data_AF-A0A7S3RVE4-F1
#
_entry.id   AF-A0A7S3RVE4-F1
#
_cell.length_a   1.000
_cell.length_b   1.000
_cell.length_c   1.000
_cell.angle_alpha   90.00
_cell.angle_beta   90.00
_cell.angle_gamma   90.00
#
_symmetry.space_group_name_H-M   'P 1'
#
loop_
_entity.id
_entity.type
_entity.pdbx_description
1 polymer ?
#
loop_
_entity_poly.entity_id
_entity_poly.type
_entity_poly.pdbx_seq_one_letter_code
_entity_poly.pdbx_strand_id
1 'polypeptide(L)'
;MEPETRASAGRRGRIGRSPDPSRTCPPQDTRRKHNTTVAEHSGPIAAAVLEAELSYREGRLEASWAALADAVARYDAMPYDEPAGYLMPPRQTYAALLAEQGRLERAARLYEEDLGTFPKNVWSLAGLRLCLAGEAHAPRLREVEAALAAAEAAADVEVRASCACALESWGSGRRPAPE
;
A
#
# COMPACT_ATOMS: atom_id res chain seq x y z
N MET A 1 22.98 -53.42 8.44
CA MET A 1 23.65 -52.35 9.22
C MET A 1 23.74 -51.16 8.28
N GLU A 2 23.43 -49.96 8.79
CA GLU A 2 23.05 -48.71 8.09
C GLU A 2 21.54 -48.51 7.89
N PRO A 3 21.03 -47.27 8.14
CA PRO A 3 20.16 -47.04 9.29
C PRO A 3 18.81 -46.40 8.92
N GLU A 4 17.80 -46.62 9.77
CA GLU A 4 16.49 -45.97 9.66
C GLU A 4 16.59 -44.48 10.01
N THR A 5 16.55 -43.62 8.99
CA THR A 5 16.40 -42.18 9.15
C THR A 5 14.98 -41.88 9.64
N ARG A 6 14.84 -41.62 10.94
CA ARG A 6 13.59 -41.27 11.61
C ARG A 6 13.14 -39.87 11.15
N ALA A 7 12.29 -39.79 10.12
CA ALA A 7 11.64 -38.55 9.73
C ALA A 7 10.77 -38.04 10.89
N SER A 8 11.09 -36.85 11.43
CA SER A 8 10.28 -36.24 12.48
C SER A 8 8.93 -35.81 11.90
N ALA A 9 7.86 -36.50 12.28
CA ALA A 9 6.51 -36.05 12.00
C ALA A 9 6.25 -34.73 12.73
N GLY A 10 6.29 -33.62 11.99
CA GLY A 10 5.88 -32.31 12.48
C GLY A 10 4.45 -32.41 13.02
N ARG A 11 4.24 -31.91 14.25
CA ARG A 11 2.92 -31.82 14.89
C ARG A 11 1.99 -30.98 14.03
N ARG A 12 1.23 -31.61 13.14
CA ARG A 12 0.01 -31.01 12.58
C ARG A 12 -1.07 -31.10 13.65
N GLY A 13 -1.06 -30.14 14.57
CA GLY A 13 -2.21 -29.86 15.43
C GLY A 13 -3.37 -29.42 14.55
N ARG A 14 -4.12 -30.38 14.02
CA ARG A 14 -5.35 -30.16 13.27
C ARG A 14 -6.38 -29.69 14.31
N ILE A 15 -6.71 -28.41 14.31
CA ILE A 15 -7.78 -27.86 15.15
C ILE A 15 -9.09 -28.43 14.61
N GLY A 16 -9.49 -29.59 15.12
CA GLY A 16 -10.70 -30.31 14.72
C GLY A 16 -11.96 -29.68 15.31
N ARG A 17 -12.33 -28.48 14.85
CA ARG A 17 -13.73 -28.02 14.94
C ARG A 17 -14.36 -28.24 13.58
N SER A 18 -15.51 -28.92 13.52
CA SER A 18 -16.33 -28.87 12.30
C SER A 18 -16.62 -27.39 12.02
N PRO A 19 -16.53 -26.92 10.77
CA PRO A 19 -16.88 -25.55 10.44
C PRO A 19 -18.33 -25.33 10.91
N ASP A 20 -18.48 -24.46 11.90
CA ASP A 20 -19.78 -23.99 12.34
C ASP A 20 -20.41 -23.29 11.12
N PRO A 21 -21.55 -23.75 10.60
CA PRO A 21 -22.16 -23.17 9.41
C PRO A 21 -22.48 -21.68 9.61
N SER A 22 -22.69 -21.23 10.86
CA SER A 22 -22.88 -19.82 11.22
C SER A 22 -21.57 -19.00 11.27
N ARG A 23 -20.41 -19.67 11.26
CA ARG A 23 -19.06 -19.07 11.16
C ARG A 23 -18.39 -19.36 9.82
N THR A 24 -19.19 -19.63 8.79
CA THR A 24 -18.66 -19.72 7.43
C THR A 24 -18.43 -18.32 6.90
N CYS A 25 -17.20 -18.04 6.50
CA CYS A 25 -16.88 -16.79 5.84
C CYS A 25 -17.60 -16.82 4.47
N PRO A 26 -18.49 -15.86 4.15
CA PRO A 26 -19.27 -15.91 2.93
C PRO A 26 -18.38 -16.07 1.69
N PRO A 27 -18.86 -16.75 0.63
CA PRO A 27 -18.14 -16.86 -0.64
C PRO A 27 -17.63 -15.49 -1.12
N GLN A 28 -16.40 -15.43 -1.61
CA GLN A 28 -15.70 -14.16 -1.91
C GLN A 28 -16.47 -13.29 -2.92
N ASP A 29 -17.16 -13.93 -3.87
CA ASP A 29 -18.04 -13.36 -4.89
C ASP A 29 -19.25 -12.62 -4.32
N THR A 30 -19.72 -13.02 -3.14
CA THR A 30 -20.90 -12.43 -2.49
C THR A 30 -20.56 -11.39 -1.42
N ARG A 31 -19.26 -11.18 -1.12
CA ARG A 31 -18.85 -10.26 -0.05
C ARG A 31 -19.07 -8.82 -0.46
N ARG A 32 -19.68 -8.06 0.45
CA ARG A 32 -19.96 -6.63 0.29
C ARG A 32 -19.33 -5.82 1.40
N LYS A 33 -18.91 -4.61 1.04
CA LYS A 33 -18.64 -3.50 1.95
C LYS A 33 -19.62 -2.40 1.56
N HIS A 34 -20.69 -2.28 2.35
CA HIS A 34 -21.88 -1.47 2.05
C HIS A 34 -22.37 -1.62 0.59
N ASN A 35 -22.13 -0.61 -0.26
CA ASN A 35 -22.55 -0.59 -1.65
C ASN A 35 -21.54 -1.21 -2.63
N THR A 36 -20.30 -1.44 -2.21
CA THR A 36 -19.25 -2.06 -3.03
C THR A 36 -19.19 -3.58 -2.80
N THR A 37 -18.89 -4.32 -3.85
CA THR A 37 -18.62 -5.77 -3.78
C THR A 37 -17.11 -6.01 -3.82
N VAL A 38 -16.64 -7.05 -3.12
CA VAL A 38 -15.21 -7.42 -3.15
C VAL A 38 -14.82 -7.90 -4.54
N ALA A 39 -15.64 -8.74 -5.17
CA ALA A 39 -15.30 -9.34 -6.46
C ALA A 39 -15.23 -8.33 -7.61
N GLU A 40 -16.05 -7.28 -7.61
CA GLU A 40 -16.05 -6.30 -8.71
C GLU A 40 -15.12 -5.12 -8.44
N HIS A 41 -14.85 -4.77 -7.18
CA HIS A 41 -14.15 -3.53 -6.82
C HIS A 41 -12.81 -3.77 -6.12
N SER A 42 -12.83 -4.10 -4.81
CA SER A 42 -11.60 -4.13 -4.01
C SER A 42 -10.68 -5.31 -4.33
N GLY A 43 -11.23 -6.46 -4.74
CA GLY A 43 -10.49 -7.65 -5.15
C GLY A 43 -9.64 -7.40 -6.41
N PRO A 44 -10.22 -6.92 -7.52
CA PRO A 44 -9.46 -6.56 -8.72
C PRO A 44 -8.38 -5.50 -8.47
N ILE A 45 -8.65 -4.49 -7.65
CA ILE A 45 -7.64 -3.48 -7.27
C ILE A 45 -6.49 -4.13 -6.50
N ALA A 46 -6.80 -4.94 -5.48
CA ALA A 46 -5.79 -5.64 -4.70
C ALA A 46 -4.95 -6.59 -5.56
N ALA A 47 -5.58 -7.30 -6.50
CA ALA A 47 -4.90 -8.19 -7.43
C ALA A 47 -3.93 -7.41 -8.35
N ALA A 48 -4.34 -6.26 -8.87
CA ALA A 48 -3.49 -5.41 -9.70
C ALA A 48 -2.30 -4.82 -8.91
N VAL A 49 -2.53 -4.38 -7.65
CA VAL A 49 -1.44 -3.94 -6.77
C VAL A 49 -0.46 -5.09 -6.47
N LEU A 50 -0.96 -6.28 -6.16
CA LEU A 50 -0.14 -7.46 -5.91
C LEU A 50 0.72 -7.84 -7.13
N GLU A 51 0.11 -7.88 -8.32
CA GLU A 51 0.84 -8.16 -9.57
C GLU A 51 1.93 -7.10 -9.81
N ALA A 52 1.63 -5.83 -9.51
CA ALA A 52 2.61 -4.78 -9.63
C ALA A 52 3.80 -4.95 -8.69
N GLU A 53 3.55 -5.31 -7.43
CA GLU A 53 4.60 -5.56 -6.44
C GLU A 53 5.47 -6.75 -6.85
N LEU A 54 4.86 -7.85 -7.29
CA LEU A 54 5.58 -9.02 -7.79
C LEU A 54 6.43 -8.66 -9.02
N SER A 55 5.81 -8.02 -10.02
CA SER A 55 6.50 -7.55 -11.23
C SER A 55 7.67 -6.62 -10.90
N TYR A 56 7.50 -5.71 -9.93
CA TYR A 56 8.56 -4.80 -9.51
C TYR A 56 9.76 -5.56 -8.94
N ARG A 57 9.50 -6.55 -8.07
CA ARG A 57 10.57 -7.35 -7.44
C ARG A 57 11.24 -8.32 -8.41
N GLU A 58 10.57 -8.70 -9.48
CA GLU A 58 11.16 -9.44 -10.59
C GLU A 58 11.94 -8.55 -11.57
N GLY A 59 11.97 -7.22 -11.36
CA GLY A 59 12.62 -6.26 -12.26
C GLY A 59 11.82 -5.97 -13.54
N ARG A 60 10.57 -6.46 -13.64
CA ARG A 60 9.64 -6.18 -14.76
C ARG A 60 8.95 -4.84 -14.55
N LEU A 61 9.71 -3.75 -14.58
CA LEU A 61 9.23 -2.41 -14.21
C LEU A 61 8.05 -1.91 -15.05
N GLU A 62 8.07 -2.09 -16.37
CA GLU A 62 6.96 -1.67 -17.24
C GLU A 62 5.66 -2.41 -16.91
N ALA A 63 5.74 -3.71 -16.62
CA ALA A 63 4.59 -4.50 -16.20
C ALA A 63 4.06 -4.02 -14.84
N SER A 64 4.96 -3.68 -13.92
CA SER A 64 4.61 -3.11 -12.61
C SER A 64 3.84 -1.79 -12.76
N TRP A 65 4.37 -0.85 -13.56
CA TRP A 65 3.74 0.44 -13.78
C TRP A 65 2.40 0.34 -14.51
N ALA A 66 2.27 -0.59 -15.45
CA ALA A 66 1.00 -0.87 -16.12
C ALA A 66 -0.05 -1.41 -15.13
N ALA A 67 0.33 -2.35 -14.27
CA ALA A 67 -0.55 -2.90 -13.25
C ALA A 67 -0.96 -1.86 -12.19
N LEU A 68 -0.05 -0.97 -11.77
CA LEU A 68 -0.39 0.14 -10.87
C LEU A 68 -1.31 1.18 -11.52
N ALA A 69 -1.10 1.49 -12.80
CA ALA A 69 -1.99 2.37 -13.53
C ALA A 69 -3.41 1.79 -13.63
N ASP A 70 -3.53 0.48 -13.90
CA ASP A 70 -4.83 -0.21 -13.88
C ASP A 70 -5.46 -0.19 -12.48
N ALA A 71 -4.67 -0.43 -11.43
CA ALA A 71 -5.16 -0.36 -10.05
C ALA A 71 -5.69 1.03 -9.70
N VAL A 72 -5.00 2.10 -10.10
CA VAL A 72 -5.44 3.50 -9.90
C VAL A 72 -6.74 3.76 -10.68
N ALA A 73 -6.80 3.36 -11.95
CA ALA A 73 -8.01 3.57 -12.77
C ALA A 73 -9.24 2.87 -12.17
N ARG A 74 -9.07 1.63 -11.66
CA ARG A 74 -10.14 0.89 -10.97
C ARG A 74 -10.55 1.54 -9.65
N TYR A 75 -9.58 2.05 -8.90
CA TYR A 75 -9.83 2.76 -7.65
C TYR A 75 -10.63 4.04 -7.88
N ASP A 76 -10.22 4.83 -8.87
CA ASP A 76 -10.88 6.10 -9.22
C ASP A 76 -12.29 5.89 -9.80
N ALA A 77 -12.54 4.74 -10.44
CA ALA A 77 -13.85 4.36 -10.96
C ALA A 77 -14.79 3.72 -9.90
N MET A 78 -14.32 3.52 -8.67
CA MET A 78 -15.11 2.86 -7.63
C MET A 78 -16.33 3.71 -7.25
N PRO A 79 -17.51 3.09 -7.01
CA PRO A 79 -18.63 3.78 -6.40
C PRO A 79 -18.24 4.41 -5.07
N TYR A 80 -18.74 5.62 -4.81
CA TYR A 80 -18.53 6.31 -3.54
C TYR A 80 -19.07 5.49 -2.37
N ASP A 81 -18.28 5.29 -1.32
CA ASP A 81 -18.66 4.58 -0.09
C ASP A 81 -18.01 5.22 1.14
N GLU A 82 -18.64 5.11 2.31
CA GLU A 82 -18.14 5.63 3.58
C GLU A 82 -18.09 4.52 4.65
N PRO A 83 -16.90 3.94 4.95
CA PRO A 83 -15.58 4.24 4.39
C PRO A 83 -15.33 3.59 3.03
N ALA A 84 -14.47 4.19 2.21
CA ALA A 84 -14.12 3.75 0.86
C ALA A 84 -13.92 2.23 0.73
N GLY A 85 -14.46 1.62 -0.33
CA GLY A 85 -14.45 0.17 -0.56
C GLY A 85 -13.04 -0.44 -0.52
N TYR A 86 -12.03 0.33 -0.90
CA TYR A 86 -10.61 0.06 -0.72
C TYR A 86 -9.97 1.23 0.03
N LEU A 87 -9.27 0.97 1.14
CA LEU A 87 -8.84 2.05 2.05
C LEU A 87 -7.49 2.67 1.64
N MET A 88 -6.62 1.90 0.99
CA MET A 88 -5.26 2.29 0.65
C MET A 88 -5.22 2.74 -0.82
N PRO A 89 -5.12 4.04 -1.15
CA PRO A 89 -5.10 4.48 -2.54
C PRO A 89 -3.89 3.88 -3.29
N PRO A 90 -4.08 3.11 -4.38
CA PRO A 90 -2.97 2.51 -5.14
C PRO A 90 -1.98 3.55 -5.69
N ARG A 91 -2.44 4.80 -5.83
CA ARG A 91 -1.64 5.95 -6.28
C ARG A 91 -0.41 6.18 -5.40
N GLN A 92 -0.52 5.93 -4.10
CA GLN A 92 0.61 6.02 -3.16
C GLN A 92 1.68 4.97 -3.43
N THR A 93 1.28 3.72 -3.64
CA THR A 93 2.20 2.63 -4.02
C THR A 93 2.88 2.94 -5.33
N TYR A 94 2.13 3.45 -6.31
CA TYR A 94 2.68 3.82 -7.60
C TYR A 94 3.74 4.93 -7.48
N ALA A 95 3.40 6.01 -6.81
CA ALA A 95 4.31 7.13 -6.61
C ALA A 95 5.57 6.71 -5.82
N ALA A 96 5.42 5.87 -4.79
CA ALA A 96 6.54 5.38 -4.00
C ALA A 96 7.54 4.55 -4.82
N LEU A 97 7.04 3.61 -5.64
CA LEU A 97 7.90 2.77 -6.48
C LEU A 97 8.56 3.56 -7.62
N LEU A 98 7.90 4.60 -8.14
CA LEU A 98 8.50 5.53 -9.09
C LEU A 98 9.62 6.35 -8.44
N ALA A 99 9.39 6.86 -7.24
CA ALA A 99 10.38 7.63 -6.49
C ALA A 99 11.64 6.79 -6.19
N GLU A 100 11.46 5.52 -5.79
CA GLU A 100 12.57 4.57 -5.59
C GLU A 100 13.37 4.33 -6.87
N GLN A 101 12.75 4.38 -8.05
CA GLN A 101 13.44 4.31 -9.35
C GLN A 101 13.97 5.68 -9.85
N GLY A 102 13.99 6.69 -8.98
CA GLY A 102 14.46 8.05 -9.30
C GLY A 102 13.57 8.82 -10.27
N ARG A 103 12.31 8.39 -10.50
CA ARG A 103 11.34 9.09 -11.35
C ARG A 103 10.56 10.13 -10.55
N LEU A 104 11.29 11.07 -9.95
CA LEU A 104 10.77 11.98 -8.91
C LEU A 104 9.67 12.91 -9.42
N GLU A 105 9.78 13.45 -10.63
CA GLU A 105 8.81 14.40 -11.18
C GLU A 105 7.45 13.73 -11.39
N ARG A 106 7.46 12.49 -11.92
CA ARG A 106 6.24 11.71 -12.12
C ARG A 106 5.63 11.28 -10.79
N ALA A 107 6.47 10.88 -9.83
CA ALA A 107 6.03 10.52 -8.49
C ALA A 107 5.39 11.71 -7.76
N ALA A 108 6.02 12.90 -7.82
CA ALA A 108 5.49 14.12 -7.23
C ALA A 108 4.08 14.43 -7.77
N ARG A 109 3.89 14.36 -9.09
CA ARG A 109 2.58 14.59 -9.70
C ARG A 109 1.51 13.63 -9.17
N LEU A 110 1.81 12.34 -9.04
CA LEU A 110 0.87 11.36 -8.50
C LEU A 110 0.52 11.64 -7.02
N TYR A 111 1.49 12.09 -6.22
CA TYR A 111 1.20 12.52 -4.84
C TYR A 111 0.35 13.78 -4.80
N GLU A 112 0.59 14.76 -5.67
CA GLU A 112 -0.25 15.95 -5.75
C GLU A 112 -1.68 15.63 -6.18
N GLU A 113 -1.85 14.70 -7.14
CA GLU A 113 -3.16 14.19 -7.53
C GLU A 113 -3.86 13.50 -6.34
N ASP A 114 -3.15 12.67 -5.56
CA ASP A 114 -3.70 12.05 -4.34
C ASP A 114 -4.11 13.09 -3.29
N LEU A 115 -3.25 14.08 -3.02
CA LEU A 115 -3.51 15.15 -2.06
C LEU A 115 -4.64 16.08 -2.51
N GLY A 116 -4.91 16.17 -3.82
CA GLY A 116 -6.10 16.85 -4.33
C GLY A 116 -7.40 16.20 -3.85
N THR A 117 -7.42 14.87 -3.69
CA THR A 117 -8.56 14.11 -3.17
C THR A 117 -8.51 13.96 -1.64
N PHE A 118 -7.32 13.74 -1.08
CA PHE A 118 -7.09 13.50 0.35
C PHE A 118 -6.03 14.48 0.91
N PRO A 119 -6.38 15.75 1.17
CA PRO A 119 -5.38 16.81 1.45
C PRO A 119 -4.51 16.62 2.69
N LYS A 120 -4.94 15.79 3.63
CA LYS A 120 -4.25 15.54 4.91
C LYS A 120 -3.65 14.14 4.98
N ASN A 121 -3.48 13.47 3.85
CA ASN A 121 -2.96 12.12 3.79
C ASN A 121 -1.46 12.10 4.13
N VAL A 122 -1.13 11.70 5.36
CA VAL A 122 0.24 11.71 5.90
C VAL A 122 1.22 10.92 5.03
N TRP A 123 0.78 9.80 4.47
CA TRP A 123 1.60 8.94 3.62
C TRP A 123 1.99 9.67 2.32
N SER A 124 1.02 10.32 1.67
CA SER A 124 1.26 11.08 0.43
C SER A 124 2.10 12.34 0.67
N LEU A 125 1.90 13.02 1.81
CA LEU A 125 2.72 14.16 2.21
C LEU A 125 4.19 13.76 2.42
N ALA A 126 4.43 12.63 3.10
CA ALA A 126 5.78 12.11 3.32
C ALA A 126 6.47 11.75 2.01
N GLY A 127 5.75 11.10 1.09
CA GLY A 127 6.27 10.77 -0.23
C GLY A 127 6.56 11.99 -1.10
N LEU A 128 5.65 12.97 -1.11
CA LEU A 128 5.84 14.21 -1.87
C LEU A 128 7.06 15.00 -1.36
N ARG A 129 7.27 15.04 -0.04
CA ARG A 129 8.46 15.67 0.56
C ARG A 129 9.75 15.05 0.01
N LEU A 130 9.81 13.72 -0.15
CA LEU A 130 10.96 13.04 -0.75
C LEU A 130 11.18 13.44 -2.21
N CYS A 131 10.10 13.57 -2.99
CA CYS A 131 10.19 13.96 -4.40
C CYS A 131 10.61 15.42 -4.61
N LEU A 132 10.30 16.31 -3.66
CA LEU A 132 10.62 17.74 -3.73
C LEU A 132 11.99 18.10 -3.14
N ALA A 133 12.82 17.11 -2.77
CA ALA A 133 14.13 17.34 -2.21
C ALA A 133 15.07 18.02 -3.24
N GLY A 134 15.27 19.33 -3.12
CA GLY A 134 16.15 20.12 -3.98
C GLY A 134 15.82 21.62 -3.96
N GLU A 135 16.80 22.48 -4.28
CA GLU A 135 16.65 23.94 -4.17
C GLU A 135 15.54 24.52 -5.07
N ALA A 136 15.25 23.87 -6.20
CA ALA A 136 14.24 24.32 -7.18
C ALA A 136 12.81 24.35 -6.60
N HIS A 137 12.54 23.60 -5.53
CA HIS A 137 11.20 23.43 -4.97
C HIS A 137 11.03 24.03 -3.57
N ALA A 138 11.98 24.85 -3.11
CA ALA A 138 12.03 25.33 -1.73
C ALA A 138 10.71 25.93 -1.18
N PRO A 139 9.92 26.75 -1.93
CA PRO A 139 8.64 27.24 -1.43
C PRO A 139 7.63 26.12 -1.21
N ARG A 140 7.47 25.24 -2.20
CA ARG A 140 6.51 24.13 -2.17
C ARG A 140 6.88 23.08 -1.13
N LEU A 141 8.17 22.80 -0.99
CA LEU A 141 8.70 21.89 0.02
C LEU A 141 8.30 22.36 1.43
N ARG A 142 8.46 23.66 1.73
CA ARG A 142 8.06 24.21 3.05
C ARG A 142 6.57 24.06 3.34
N GLU A 143 5.71 24.23 2.33
CA GLU A 143 4.27 24.00 2.48
C GLU A 143 3.96 22.54 2.82
N VAL A 144 4.58 21.61 2.09
CA VAL A 144 4.42 20.17 2.29
C VAL A 144 4.97 19.75 3.66
N GLU A 145 6.11 20.27 4.09
CA GLU A 145 6.70 20.02 5.40
C GLU A 145 5.80 20.50 6.55
N ALA A 146 5.21 21.70 6.42
CA ALA A 146 4.27 22.21 7.41
C ALA A 146 3.00 21.35 7.49
N ALA A 147 2.45 20.96 6.33
CA ALA A 147 1.28 20.07 6.28
C ALA A 147 1.60 18.67 6.84
N LEU A 148 2.79 18.13 6.53
CA LEU A 148 3.25 16.85 7.03
C LEU A 148 3.39 16.87 8.55
N ALA A 149 4.06 17.90 9.11
CA ALA A 149 4.22 18.03 10.56
C ALA A 149 2.87 18.08 11.29
N ALA A 150 1.87 18.76 10.72
CA ALA A 150 0.52 18.79 11.29
C ALA A 150 -0.18 17.42 11.21
N ALA A 151 0.03 16.65 10.14
CA ALA A 151 -0.53 15.31 9.99
C ALA A 151 0.17 14.28 10.88
N GLU A 152 1.49 14.35 11.02
CA GLU A 152 2.31 13.48 11.86
C GLU A 152 2.05 13.68 13.36
N ALA A 153 1.60 14.87 13.78
CA ALA A 153 1.22 15.12 15.18
C ALA A 153 0.10 14.18 15.67
N ALA A 154 -0.70 13.61 14.76
CA ALA A 154 -1.74 12.62 15.04
C ALA A 154 -1.31 11.18 14.73
N ALA A 155 -0.07 10.95 14.28
CA ALA A 155 0.41 9.64 13.87
C ALA A 155 1.10 8.89 15.02
N ASP A 156 0.73 7.62 15.21
CA ASP A 156 1.40 6.74 16.18
C ASP A 156 2.78 6.28 15.72
N VAL A 157 3.05 6.35 14.41
CA VAL A 157 4.29 5.89 13.79
C VAL A 157 4.94 7.00 12.99
N GLU A 158 6.27 6.97 12.93
CA GLU A 158 7.04 7.85 12.05
C GLU A 158 6.77 7.43 10.59
N VAL A 159 6.37 8.38 9.74
CA VAL A 159 6.01 8.09 8.35
C VAL A 159 7.15 8.50 7.43
N ARG A 160 7.99 7.52 7.06
CA ARG A 160 9.20 7.76 6.24
C ARG A 160 8.96 7.69 4.74
N ALA A 161 8.10 6.77 4.32
CA ALA A 161 7.71 6.58 2.94
C ALA A 161 6.22 6.26 2.86
N SER A 162 5.61 6.52 1.71
CA SER A 162 4.17 6.31 1.51
C SER A 162 3.77 4.85 1.46
N CYS A 163 4.72 3.95 1.13
CA CYS A 163 4.45 2.54 0.99
C CYS A 163 5.66 1.71 1.42
N ALA A 164 5.42 0.63 2.17
CA ALA A 164 6.46 -0.33 2.56
C ALA A 164 7.03 -1.12 1.36
N CYS A 165 6.39 -1.02 0.19
CA CYS A 165 6.90 -1.62 -1.04
C CYS A 165 8.17 -0.93 -1.55
N ALA A 166 8.38 0.35 -1.22
CA ALA A 166 9.61 1.08 -1.49
C ALA A 166 10.61 0.86 -0.33
N LEU A 167 11.38 -0.23 -0.40
CA LEU A 167 12.25 -0.68 0.69
C LEU A 167 13.38 0.31 1.02
N GLU A 168 13.92 0.99 0.01
CA GLU A 168 15.01 1.94 0.20
C GLU A 168 14.55 3.16 0.98
N SER A 169 13.34 3.65 0.66
CA SER A 169 12.74 4.82 1.31
C SER A 169 12.09 4.48 2.66
N TRP A 170 11.53 3.27 2.79
CA TRP A 170 10.86 2.84 4.03
C TRP A 170 11.87 2.62 5.17
N GLY A 171 13.01 1.98 4.88
CA GLY A 171 13.99 1.55 5.87
C GLY A 171 13.44 0.50 6.84
N SER A 172 14.28 -0.23 7.56
CA SER A 172 13.85 -1.23 8.56
C SER A 172 13.25 -0.62 9.87
N GLY A 173 12.80 0.63 9.82
CA GLY A 173 12.55 1.50 10.97
C GLY A 173 11.32 1.16 11.79
N ARG A 174 11.51 0.44 12.90
CA ARG A 174 10.58 0.48 14.04
C ARG A 174 10.90 1.76 14.82
N ARG A 175 9.89 2.56 15.17
CA ARG A 175 10.06 3.71 16.08
C ARG A 175 10.69 3.19 17.39
N PRO A 176 11.79 3.77 17.92
CA PRO A 176 12.23 3.41 19.26
C PRO A 176 11.10 3.71 20.26
N ALA A 177 10.92 2.82 21.23
CA ALA A 177 9.91 3.01 22.27
C ALA A 177 10.17 4.35 22.98
N PRO A 178 9.12 5.10 23.37
CA PRO A 178 9.32 6.28 24.20
C PRO A 178 10.07 5.87 25.48
N GLU A 179 11.09 6.64 25.87
CA GLU A 179 11.75 6.52 27.17
C GLU A 179 10.81 6.89 28.33
#